data_AF-A0A085N6C5-F1
#
_entry.id   AF-A0A085N6C5-F1
#
_cell.length_a   1.000
_cell.length_b   1.000
_cell.length_c   1.000
_cell.angle_alpha   90.00
_cell.angle_beta   90.00
_cell.angle_gamma   90.00
#
_symmetry.space_group_name_H-M   'P 1'
#
loop_
_entity.id
_entity.type
_entity.pdbx_description
1 polymer ?
#
loop_
_entity_poly.entity_id
_entity_poly.type
_entity_poly.pdbx_seq_one_letter_code
_entity_poly.pdbx_strand_id
1 'polypeptide(L)'
;MPDRSLVLKGDKCKSEKLSKERFTVLLCASATGEKLKPLVIGRSAKPRAFRNLRPDDLPVTWRLSKCAWMTAAIFEEWVRSVDRQMKRMKRRSVLLVVDNCPSHPRVKHLTNVTLKFLPPNTSSKTQPLDQGVIKTIKAEYRTQLLQWVIRKTEVTSSSVEVTSTPESINALDAALWISSCWNKVQPEAVRKCFRRAGFVKDQEDDVELRPDSLTRD
;
A
#
# COMPACT_ATOMS: atom_id res chain seq x y z
N MET A 1 -1.92 5.80 -7.08
CA MET A 1 -1.19 5.12 -8.15
C MET A 1 -2.15 4.97 -9.32
N PRO A 2 -1.80 5.42 -10.53
CA PRO A 2 -2.62 5.19 -11.70
C PRO A 2 -2.57 3.71 -12.09
N ASP A 3 -3.70 3.14 -12.49
CA ASP A 3 -3.79 1.72 -12.91
C ASP A 3 -3.29 1.52 -14.35
N ARG A 4 -3.09 2.62 -15.08
CA ARG A 4 -2.57 2.68 -16.45
C ARG A 4 -1.46 3.72 -16.54
N SER A 5 -0.58 3.60 -17.52
CA SER A 5 0.46 4.61 -17.77
C SER A 5 -0.17 5.99 -18.01
N LEU A 6 0.43 7.02 -17.42
CA LEU A 6 0.04 8.40 -17.70
C LEU A 6 0.55 8.77 -19.08
N VAL A 7 -0.37 9.11 -19.98
CA VAL A 7 -0.06 9.66 -21.29
C VAL A 7 -0.61 11.07 -21.30
N LEU A 8 0.26 12.06 -21.49
CA LEU A 8 -0.18 13.46 -21.64
C LEU A 8 -0.79 13.61 -23.03
N LYS A 9 -1.99 14.19 -23.09
CA LYS A 9 -2.73 14.39 -24.35
C LYS A 9 -2.08 15.55 -25.11
N GLY A 10 -1.13 15.23 -25.99
CA GLY A 10 -0.36 16.20 -26.79
C GLY A 10 0.92 15.64 -27.41
N ASP A 11 1.42 14.51 -26.91
CA ASP A 11 2.64 13.88 -27.45
C ASP A 11 2.37 13.25 -28.82
N LYS A 12 2.86 13.89 -29.89
CA LYS A 12 2.91 13.29 -31.23
C LYS A 12 3.76 12.02 -31.15
N CYS A 13 3.14 10.89 -31.43
CA CYS A 13 3.75 9.56 -31.43
C CYS A 13 4.94 9.49 -32.39
N LYS A 14 6.15 9.68 -31.87
CA LYS A 14 7.31 8.89 -32.28
C LYS A 14 7.33 7.67 -31.37
N SER A 15 7.77 6.52 -31.88
CA SER A 15 7.90 5.26 -31.13
C SER A 15 8.98 5.34 -30.03
N GLU A 16 8.92 6.35 -29.17
CA GLU A 16 9.68 6.41 -27.94
C GLU A 16 9.09 5.38 -26.99
N LYS A 17 9.96 4.50 -26.49
CA LYS A 17 9.63 3.51 -25.47
C LYS A 17 9.13 4.28 -24.24
N LEU A 18 7.82 4.50 -24.15
CA LEU A 18 7.16 5.01 -22.95
C LEU A 18 7.70 4.22 -21.76
N SER A 19 8.20 4.90 -20.73
CA SER A 19 8.74 4.23 -19.56
C SER A 19 7.58 3.47 -18.88
N LYS A 20 7.51 2.17 -19.15
CA LYS A 20 6.54 1.25 -18.52
C LYS A 20 7.07 0.87 -17.14
N GLU A 21 7.45 1.86 -16.35
CA GLU A 21 7.86 1.61 -14.98
C GLU A 21 6.61 1.27 -14.17
N ARG A 22 6.60 0.04 -13.65
CA ARG A 22 5.48 -0.54 -12.90
C ARG A 22 6.01 -0.96 -11.55
N PHE A 23 5.24 -0.66 -10.52
CA PHE A 23 5.47 -1.16 -9.17
C PHE A 23 4.28 -1.98 -8.72
N THR A 24 4.53 -3.04 -7.96
CA THR A 24 3.51 -3.74 -7.17
C THR A 24 3.72 -3.38 -5.71
N VAL A 25 2.65 -3.01 -5.02
CA VAL A 25 2.69 -2.63 -3.61
C VAL A 25 1.85 -3.62 -2.81
N LEU A 26 2.47 -4.28 -1.84
CA LEU A 26 1.77 -5.07 -0.83
C LEU A 26 1.65 -4.24 0.44
N LEU A 27 0.42 -4.16 0.93
CA LEU A 27 0.03 -3.46 2.15
C LEU A 27 -0.53 -4.47 3.14
N CYS A 28 -0.27 -4.25 4.43
CA CYS A 28 -0.80 -5.11 5.47
C CYS A 28 -1.13 -4.27 6.71
N ALA A 29 -2.34 -4.42 7.22
CA ALA A 29 -2.80 -3.78 8.44
C ALA A 29 -3.60 -4.75 9.29
N SER A 30 -3.71 -4.46 10.58
CA SER A 30 -4.49 -5.23 11.54
C SER A 30 -5.88 -4.64 11.75
N ALA A 31 -6.79 -5.45 12.31
CA ALA A 31 -8.11 -4.99 12.74
C ALA A 31 -8.05 -3.91 13.85
N THR A 32 -6.93 -3.80 14.57
CA THR A 32 -6.69 -2.75 15.56
C THR A 32 -6.19 -1.43 14.95
N GLY A 33 -5.94 -1.40 13.63
CA GLY A 33 -5.46 -0.23 12.89
C GLY A 33 -3.94 -0.10 12.83
N GLU A 34 -3.19 -1.09 13.30
CA GLU A 34 -1.73 -1.14 13.15
C GLU A 34 -1.36 -1.45 11.70
N LYS A 35 -0.26 -0.87 11.23
CA LYS A 35 0.17 -0.95 9.83
C LYS A 35 1.60 -1.49 9.77
N LEU A 36 1.84 -2.45 8.87
CA LEU A 36 3.20 -2.93 8.58
C LEU A 36 3.86 -2.03 7.52
N LYS A 37 5.21 -2.04 7.50
CA LYS A 37 5.99 -1.36 6.46
C LYS A 37 5.58 -1.91 5.08
N PRO A 38 5.19 -1.06 4.10
CA PRO A 38 4.83 -1.52 2.77
C PRO A 38 5.96 -2.29 2.09
N LEU A 39 5.59 -3.30 1.31
CA LEU A 39 6.51 -3.99 0.40
C LEU A 39 6.27 -3.46 -1.01
N VAL A 40 7.32 -2.96 -1.66
CA VAL A 40 7.29 -2.45 -3.03
C VAL A 40 8.18 -3.32 -3.91
N ILE A 41 7.62 -3.78 -5.02
CA ILE A 41 8.29 -4.63 -6.00
C ILE A 41 8.50 -3.83 -7.28
N GLY A 42 9.75 -3.60 -7.64
CA GLY A 42 10.15 -2.97 -8.90
C GLY A 42 10.86 -3.94 -9.85
N ARG A 43 11.22 -3.44 -11.04
CA ARG A 43 11.97 -4.24 -12.04
C ARG A 43 13.47 -4.31 -11.76
N SER A 44 14.01 -3.30 -11.10
CA SER A 44 15.43 -3.23 -10.76
C SER A 44 15.66 -3.55 -9.29
N ALA A 45 16.69 -4.34 -9.01
CA ALA A 45 17.13 -4.63 -7.64
C ALA A 45 17.58 -3.36 -6.92
N LYS A 46 18.36 -2.54 -7.62
CA LYS A 46 18.93 -1.30 -7.11
C LYS A 46 18.81 -0.22 -8.19
N PRO A 47 17.64 0.44 -8.29
CA PRO A 47 17.48 1.63 -9.12
C PRO A 47 18.60 2.63 -8.87
N ARG A 48 18.98 3.40 -9.89
CA ARG A 48 20.02 4.46 -9.76
C ARG A 48 19.68 5.45 -8.64
N ALA A 49 18.40 5.70 -8.42
CA ALA A 49 17.90 6.57 -7.35
C ALA A 49 18.23 6.05 -5.94
N PHE A 50 18.57 4.77 -5.76
CA PHE A 50 18.98 4.19 -4.47
C PHE A 50 20.51 4.18 -4.28
N ARG A 51 21.25 4.91 -5.13
CA ARG A 51 22.69 5.06 -4.96
C ARG A 51 22.96 5.66 -3.57
N ASN A 52 23.88 5.06 -2.83
CA ASN A 52 24.27 5.44 -1.46
C ASN A 52 23.19 5.30 -0.37
N LEU A 53 22.03 4.71 -0.67
CA LEU A 53 21.02 4.38 0.35
C LEU A 53 21.16 2.93 0.80
N ARG A 54 21.08 2.69 2.12
CA ARG A 54 20.98 1.32 2.64
C ARG A 54 19.53 0.86 2.51
N PRO A 55 19.26 -0.43 2.25
CA PRO A 55 17.90 -0.95 2.15
C PRO A 55 17.05 -0.68 3.40
N ASP A 56 17.66 -0.66 4.59
CA ASP A 56 16.94 -0.42 5.86
C ASP A 56 16.54 1.04 6.07
N ASP A 57 17.26 1.99 5.43
CA ASP A 57 16.93 3.42 5.46
C ASP A 57 15.72 3.74 4.58
N LEU A 58 15.33 2.83 3.68
CA LEU A 58 14.15 3.02 2.86
C LEU A 58 12.88 2.93 3.72
N PRO A 59 11.89 3.81 3.49
CA PRO A 59 10.64 3.80 4.23
C PRO A 59 9.72 2.64 3.81
N VAL A 60 10.12 1.88 2.79
CA VAL A 60 9.43 0.69 2.29
C VAL A 60 10.44 -0.47 2.18
N THR A 61 9.94 -1.70 2.24
CA THR A 61 10.75 -2.86 1.87
C THR A 61 10.79 -2.95 0.36
N TRP A 62 11.98 -2.92 -0.26
CA TRP A 62 12.12 -3.03 -1.71
C TRP A 62 12.48 -4.45 -2.15
N ARG A 63 11.81 -4.96 -3.19
CA ARG A 63 12.15 -6.23 -3.84
C ARG A 63 12.14 -6.11 -5.36
N LEU A 64 12.84 -7.03 -6.02
CA LEU A 64 12.94 -7.09 -7.47
C LEU A 64 12.06 -8.22 -8.01
N SER A 65 11.42 -8.00 -9.14
CA SER A 65 10.86 -9.05 -9.99
C SER A 65 10.95 -8.59 -11.44
N LYS A 66 11.28 -9.49 -12.38
CA LYS A 66 11.46 -9.15 -13.82
C LYS A 66 10.27 -8.36 -14.39
N CYS A 67 9.05 -8.74 -13.98
CA CYS A 67 7.81 -8.09 -14.40
C CYS A 67 7.26 -7.08 -13.38
N ALA A 68 7.97 -6.85 -12.27
CA ALA A 68 7.52 -6.11 -11.10
C ALA A 68 6.19 -6.65 -10.53
N TRP A 69 6.02 -7.97 -10.54
CA TRP A 69 4.84 -8.66 -9.99
C TRP A 69 5.21 -9.41 -8.72
N MET A 70 4.20 -9.68 -7.89
CA MET A 70 4.33 -10.60 -6.76
C MET A 70 4.70 -12.00 -7.27
N THR A 71 5.63 -12.66 -6.58
CA THR A 71 6.00 -14.06 -6.82
C THR A 71 5.85 -14.85 -5.53
N ALA A 72 5.68 -16.17 -5.64
CA ALA A 72 5.63 -17.06 -4.49
C ALA A 72 6.83 -16.89 -3.55
N ALA A 73 8.04 -16.75 -4.11
CA ALA A 73 9.27 -16.55 -3.34
C ALA A 73 9.28 -15.22 -2.57
N ILE A 74 8.88 -14.12 -3.22
CA ILE A 74 8.82 -12.79 -2.57
C ILE A 74 7.76 -12.80 -1.46
N PHE A 75 6.60 -13.40 -1.72
CA PHE A 75 5.54 -13.52 -0.73
C PHE A 75 5.99 -14.35 0.49
N GLU A 76 6.60 -15.52 0.26
CA GLU A 76 7.11 -16.36 1.33
C GLU A 76 8.18 -15.64 2.18
N GLU A 77 9.13 -14.98 1.52
CA GLU A 77 10.17 -14.19 2.20
C GLU A 77 9.54 -13.10 3.09
N TRP A 78 8.53 -12.41 2.55
CA TRP A 78 7.79 -11.38 3.28
C TRP A 78 7.05 -11.96 4.49
N VAL A 79 6.28 -13.05 4.34
CA VAL A 79 5.56 -13.71 5.45
C VAL A 79 6.54 -14.16 6.53
N ARG A 80 7.68 -14.75 6.17
CA ARG A 80 8.73 -15.15 7.14
C ARG A 80 9.37 -13.95 7.83
N SER A 81 9.43 -12.79 7.17
CA SER A 81 9.86 -11.54 7.81
C SER A 81 8.86 -11.06 8.85
N VAL A 82 7.57 -11.11 8.53
CA VAL A 82 6.49 -10.78 9.47
C VAL A 82 6.50 -11.73 10.66
N ASP A 83 6.65 -13.04 10.44
CA ASP A 83 6.74 -14.04 11.51
C ASP A 83 7.90 -13.75 12.49
N ARG A 84 9.09 -13.47 11.96
CA ARG A 84 10.24 -13.05 12.77
C ARG A 84 9.97 -11.73 13.52
N GLN A 85 9.30 -10.78 12.89
CA GLN A 85 8.93 -9.51 13.52
C GLN A 85 7.98 -9.75 14.71
N MET A 86 6.94 -10.55 14.52
CA MET A 86 5.97 -10.88 15.57
C MET A 86 6.62 -11.66 16.73
N LYS A 87 7.56 -12.56 16.41
CA LYS A 87 8.38 -13.27 17.41
C LYS A 87 9.19 -12.30 18.28
N ARG A 88 9.82 -11.28 17.67
CA ARG A 88 10.57 -10.25 18.40
C ARG A 88 9.67 -9.31 19.21
N MET A 89 8.47 -9.01 18.72
CA MET A 89 7.49 -8.13 19.37
C MET A 89 6.73 -8.88 20.47
N LYS A 90 7.41 -9.16 21.60
CA LYS A 90 6.82 -9.82 22.79
C LYS A 90 6.16 -11.18 22.49
N ARG A 91 6.66 -11.91 21.48
CA ARG A 91 6.09 -13.19 21.02
C ARG A 91 4.60 -13.11 20.65
N ARG A 92 4.16 -11.97 20.10
CA ARG A 92 2.78 -11.82 19.61
C ARG A 92 2.46 -12.90 18.57
N SER A 93 1.28 -13.51 18.68
CA SER A 93 0.73 -14.38 17.64
C SER A 93 -0.34 -13.63 16.87
N VAL A 94 -0.31 -13.71 15.53
CA VAL A 94 -1.25 -13.01 14.65
C VAL A 94 -1.85 -13.94 13.61
N LEU A 95 -3.08 -13.64 13.24
CA LEU A 95 -3.75 -14.22 12.09
C LEU A 95 -3.56 -13.30 10.88
N LEU A 96 -2.91 -13.80 9.84
CA LEU A 96 -2.75 -13.09 8.57
C LEU A 96 -3.73 -13.65 7.54
N VAL A 97 -4.65 -12.80 7.10
CA VAL A 97 -5.67 -13.14 6.10
C VAL A 97 -5.21 -12.65 4.72
N VAL A 98 -5.21 -13.55 3.74
CA VAL A 98 -4.64 -13.30 2.40
C VAL A 98 -5.59 -13.79 1.32
N ASP A 99 -5.59 -13.14 0.15
CA ASP A 99 -6.34 -13.61 -1.01
C ASP A 99 -5.82 -14.96 -1.50
N ASN A 100 -6.74 -15.80 -1.97
CA ASN A 100 -6.39 -17.04 -2.65
C ASN A 100 -5.90 -16.74 -4.07
N CYS A 101 -4.58 -16.58 -4.21
CA CYS A 101 -3.88 -16.29 -5.45
C CYS A 101 -2.68 -17.23 -5.61
N PRO A 102 -2.34 -17.70 -6.83
CA PRO A 102 -1.16 -18.55 -7.04
C PRO A 102 0.15 -17.96 -6.54
N SER A 103 0.29 -16.64 -6.51
CA SER A 103 1.48 -15.97 -5.96
C SER A 103 1.55 -15.98 -4.43
N HIS A 104 0.52 -16.49 -3.74
CA HIS A 104 0.43 -16.57 -2.28
C HIS A 104 0.40 -18.06 -1.86
N PRO A 105 1.54 -18.77 -1.94
CA PRO A 105 1.59 -20.16 -1.50
C PRO A 105 1.34 -20.29 0.00
N ARG A 106 0.96 -21.50 0.44
CA ARG A 106 1.01 -21.85 1.86
C ARG A 106 2.46 -21.88 2.33
N VAL A 107 2.75 -21.17 3.42
CA VAL A 107 4.08 -21.15 4.04
C VAL A 107 4.07 -22.05 5.28
N LYS A 108 5.00 -23.00 5.33
CA LYS A 108 5.13 -23.96 6.45
C LYS A 108 6.13 -23.44 7.51
N HIS A 109 6.03 -24.00 8.71
CA HIS A 109 6.94 -23.75 9.85
C HIS A 109 6.97 -22.29 10.31
N LEU A 110 5.81 -21.62 10.33
CA LEU A 110 5.62 -20.32 10.97
C LEU A 110 5.33 -20.53 12.46
N THR A 111 5.88 -19.69 13.34
CA THR A 111 5.71 -19.84 14.80
C THR A 111 4.75 -18.82 15.40
N ASN A 112 4.61 -17.66 14.78
CA ASN A 112 3.89 -16.50 15.30
C ASN A 112 2.85 -15.95 14.30
N VAL A 113 2.90 -16.39 13.05
CA VAL A 113 1.89 -16.06 12.02
C VAL A 113 1.10 -17.30 11.66
N THR A 114 -0.21 -17.25 11.86
CA THR A 114 -1.15 -18.20 11.25
C THR A 114 -1.65 -17.62 9.94
N LEU A 115 -1.45 -18.32 8.83
CA LEU A 115 -1.88 -17.88 7.51
C LEU A 115 -3.26 -18.48 7.18
N LYS A 116 -4.24 -17.64 6.85
CA LYS A 116 -5.55 -18.06 6.36
C LYS A 116 -5.86 -17.40 5.02
N PHE A 117 -6.44 -18.19 4.13
CA PHE A 117 -6.80 -17.76 2.79
C PHE A 117 -8.29 -17.48 2.72
N LEU A 118 -8.65 -16.36 2.11
CA LEU A 118 -10.03 -16.06 1.76
C LEU A 118 -10.55 -17.08 0.73
N PRO A 119 -11.86 -17.33 0.67
CA PRO A 119 -12.44 -18.12 -0.40
C PRO A 119 -12.09 -17.53 -1.79
N PRO A 120 -12.04 -18.36 -2.84
CA PRO A 120 -11.85 -17.86 -4.19
C PRO A 120 -12.92 -16.80 -4.54
N ASN A 121 -12.51 -15.75 -5.26
CA ASN A 121 -13.39 -14.72 -5.84
C ASN A 121 -14.20 -13.86 -4.83
N THR A 122 -13.79 -13.77 -3.57
CA THR A 122 -14.49 -12.92 -2.58
C THR A 122 -13.77 -11.61 -2.24
N SER A 123 -12.59 -11.32 -2.82
CA SER A 123 -11.71 -10.22 -2.41
C SER A 123 -12.43 -8.87 -2.29
N SER A 124 -13.23 -8.46 -3.27
CA SER A 124 -13.91 -7.16 -3.23
C SER A 124 -14.92 -6.98 -2.08
N LYS A 125 -15.48 -8.09 -1.56
CA LYS A 125 -16.43 -8.06 -0.44
C LYS A 125 -15.74 -8.30 0.89
N THR A 126 -14.83 -9.26 0.95
CA THR A 126 -14.28 -9.76 2.22
C THR A 126 -12.90 -9.23 2.53
N GLN A 127 -12.20 -8.55 1.62
CA GLN A 127 -10.85 -8.04 1.90
C GLN A 127 -10.93 -6.64 2.52
N PRO A 128 -10.46 -6.43 3.76
CA PRO A 128 -10.58 -5.13 4.44
C PRO A 128 -9.88 -4.00 3.68
N LEU A 129 -8.74 -4.27 3.05
CA LEU A 129 -8.01 -3.22 2.33
C LEU A 129 -8.75 -2.73 1.07
N ASP A 130 -9.60 -3.58 0.48
CA ASP A 130 -10.47 -3.24 -0.65
C ASP A 130 -11.68 -2.39 -0.21
N GLN A 131 -12.04 -2.41 1.09
CA GLN A 131 -13.18 -1.66 1.66
C GLN A 131 -12.93 -0.14 1.82
N GLY A 132 -11.86 0.38 1.23
CA GLY A 132 -11.60 1.83 1.13
C GLY A 132 -10.14 2.23 1.29
N VAL A 133 -9.31 1.40 1.95
CA VAL A 133 -7.90 1.74 2.22
C VAL A 133 -7.12 1.93 0.92
N ILE A 134 -7.22 0.99 -0.02
CA ILE A 134 -6.53 1.08 -1.32
C ILE A 134 -7.03 2.28 -2.13
N LYS A 135 -8.34 2.56 -2.08
CA LYS A 135 -8.93 3.74 -2.76
C LYS A 135 -8.33 5.03 -2.23
N THR A 136 -8.21 5.18 -0.92
CA THR A 136 -7.61 6.35 -0.25
C THR A 136 -6.15 6.53 -0.65
N ILE A 137 -5.35 5.47 -0.60
CA ILE A 137 -3.94 5.51 -1.01
C ILE A 137 -3.80 5.88 -2.48
N LYS A 138 -4.65 5.33 -3.35
CA LYS A 138 -4.62 5.66 -4.78
C LYS A 138 -4.93 7.13 -5.03
N ALA A 139 -5.91 7.69 -4.32
CA ALA A 139 -6.28 9.11 -4.39
C ALA A 139 -5.13 10.00 -3.90
N GLU A 140 -4.59 9.73 -2.71
CA GLU A 140 -3.50 10.52 -2.13
C GLU A 140 -2.24 10.52 -3.01
N TYR A 141 -1.89 9.37 -3.59
CA TYR A 141 -0.77 9.29 -4.52
C TYR A 141 -1.02 10.11 -5.78
N ARG A 142 -2.26 10.15 -6.30
CA ARG A 142 -2.60 10.99 -7.45
C ARG A 142 -2.47 12.46 -7.11
N THR A 143 -2.86 12.87 -5.90
CA THR A 143 -2.65 14.24 -5.42
C THR A 143 -1.17 14.60 -5.39
N GLN A 144 -0.31 13.76 -4.79
CA GLN A 144 1.14 14.01 -4.75
C GLN A 144 1.75 14.09 -6.16
N LEU A 145 1.34 13.20 -7.05
CA LEU A 145 1.73 13.21 -8.45
C LEU A 145 1.35 14.52 -9.15
N LEU A 146 0.09 14.97 -9.01
CA LEU A 146 -0.37 16.22 -9.63
C LEU A 146 0.38 17.44 -9.09
N GLN A 147 0.60 17.48 -7.78
CA GLN A 147 1.38 18.54 -7.14
C GLN A 147 2.83 18.56 -7.62
N TRP A 148 3.44 17.39 -7.87
CA TRP A 148 4.78 17.30 -8.46
C TRP A 148 4.80 17.83 -9.89
N VAL A 149 3.80 17.48 -10.71
CA VAL A 149 3.67 18.00 -12.08
C VAL A 149 3.54 19.52 -12.08
N ILE A 150 2.64 20.09 -11.26
CA ILE A 150 2.42 21.54 -11.18
C ILE A 150 3.71 22.28 -10.81
N ARG A 151 4.42 21.83 -9.77
CA ARG A 151 5.69 22.44 -9.35
C ARG A 151 6.75 22.42 -10.44
N LYS A 152 6.84 21.31 -11.20
CA LYS A 152 7.78 21.23 -12.32
C LYS A 152 7.38 22.18 -13.46
N THR A 153 6.08 22.32 -13.77
CA THR A 153 5.61 23.25 -14.81
C THR A 153 5.78 24.73 -14.46
N GLU A 154 5.65 25.10 -13.17
CA GLU A 154 5.89 26.47 -12.70
C GLU A 154 7.37 26.85 -12.82
N VAL A 155 8.28 25.96 -12.42
CA VAL A 155 9.74 26.18 -12.52
C VAL A 155 10.19 26.31 -13.98
N THR A 156 9.63 25.51 -14.89
CA THR A 156 9.96 25.59 -16.32
C THR A 156 9.43 26.87 -16.97
N SER A 157 8.28 27.39 -16.55
CA SER A 157 7.72 28.64 -17.09
C SER A 157 8.51 29.89 -16.70
N SER A 158 9.28 29.85 -15.60
CA SER A 158 10.10 30.95 -15.11
C SER A 158 11.57 30.91 -15.57
N SER A 159 12.00 29.83 -16.23
CA SER A 159 13.39 29.61 -16.64
C SER A 159 13.49 29.56 -18.17
N VAL A 160 13.95 30.64 -18.81
CA VAL A 160 14.32 30.64 -20.23
C VAL A 160 15.53 29.71 -20.40
N GLU A 161 15.41 28.73 -21.30
CA GLU A 161 16.43 27.73 -21.68
C GLU A 161 16.90 26.75 -20.59
N VAL A 162 16.19 25.62 -20.44
CA VAL A 162 16.85 24.37 -20.07
C VAL A 162 16.31 23.23 -20.95
N THR A 163 17.18 22.71 -21.81
CA THR A 163 16.98 21.52 -22.66
C THR A 163 16.97 20.20 -21.89
N SER A 164 16.75 20.23 -20.57
CA SER A 164 16.63 19.02 -19.77
C SER A 164 15.21 18.50 -19.85
N THR A 165 15.05 17.34 -20.50
CA THR A 165 13.86 16.48 -20.40
C THR A 165 13.28 16.51 -18.98
N PRO A 166 11.95 16.55 -18.78
CA PRO A 166 11.38 16.48 -17.44
C PRO A 166 11.93 15.23 -16.76
N GLU A 167 12.68 15.41 -15.67
CA GLU A 167 13.18 14.29 -14.87
C GLU A 167 11.99 13.40 -14.52
N SER A 168 11.95 12.20 -15.10
CA SER A 168 10.88 11.25 -14.84
C SER A 168 10.89 10.89 -13.35
N ILE A 169 9.71 10.74 -12.75
CA ILE A 169 9.54 10.21 -11.39
C ILE A 169 10.38 8.95 -11.24
N ASN A 170 11.31 8.95 -10.30
CA ASN A 170 12.19 7.81 -10.10
C ASN A 170 11.63 6.86 -9.02
N ALA A 171 12.28 5.72 -8.86
CA ALA A 171 11.86 4.70 -7.88
C ALA A 171 11.88 5.19 -6.41
N LEU A 172 12.75 6.14 -6.07
CA LEU A 172 12.84 6.72 -4.72
C LEU A 172 11.66 7.65 -4.44
N ASP A 173 11.31 8.51 -5.40
CA ASP A 173 10.12 9.35 -5.30
C ASP A 173 8.87 8.49 -5.10
N ALA A 174 8.71 7.43 -5.90
CA ALA A 174 7.61 6.49 -5.78
C ALA A 174 7.58 5.82 -4.39
N ALA A 175 8.72 5.35 -3.88
CA ALA A 175 8.83 4.73 -2.57
C ALA A 175 8.46 5.70 -1.42
N LEU A 176 8.93 6.95 -1.49
CA LEU A 176 8.62 8.01 -0.54
C LEU A 176 7.13 8.34 -0.55
N TRP A 177 6.54 8.51 -1.74
CA TRP A 177 5.12 8.82 -1.88
C TRP A 177 4.23 7.68 -1.42
N ILE A 178 4.58 6.43 -1.70
CA ILE A 178 3.86 5.25 -1.22
C ILE A 178 3.86 5.22 0.31
N SER A 179 5.03 5.43 0.94
CA SER A 179 5.13 5.49 2.39
C SER A 179 4.31 6.64 2.98
N SER A 180 4.43 7.84 2.39
CA SER A 180 3.65 9.02 2.77
C SER A 180 2.14 8.75 2.71
N CYS A 181 1.65 8.19 1.60
CA CYS A 181 0.24 7.81 1.46
C CYS A 181 -0.18 6.81 2.54
N TRP A 182 0.66 5.79 2.77
CA TRP A 182 0.36 4.74 3.75
C TRP A 182 0.29 5.27 5.17
N ASN A 183 1.18 6.21 5.52
CA ASN A 183 1.21 6.83 6.83
C ASN A 183 0.00 7.74 7.07
N LYS A 184 -0.48 8.44 6.03
CA LYS A 184 -1.69 9.29 6.10
C LYS A 184 -2.99 8.52 6.34
N VAL A 185 -3.07 7.23 6.00
CA VAL A 185 -4.26 6.42 6.30
C VAL A 185 -4.42 6.29 7.81
N GLN A 186 -5.50 6.86 8.35
CA GLN A 186 -5.76 6.84 9.78
C GLN A 186 -6.09 5.41 10.29
N PRO A 187 -5.64 5.03 11.49
CA PRO A 187 -5.97 3.74 12.09
C PRO A 187 -7.49 3.48 12.16
N GLU A 188 -8.27 4.52 12.43
CA GLU A 188 -9.74 4.41 12.49
C GLU A 188 -10.37 4.07 11.13
N ALA A 189 -9.81 4.59 10.03
CA ALA A 189 -10.26 4.23 8.69
C ALA A 189 -9.99 2.75 8.40
N VAL A 190 -8.86 2.21 8.86
CA VAL A 190 -8.55 0.77 8.76
C VAL A 190 -9.55 -0.04 9.57
N ARG A 191 -9.79 0.30 10.84
CA ARG A 191 -10.76 -0.39 11.70
C ARG A 191 -12.16 -0.45 11.09
N LYS A 192 -12.64 0.67 10.56
CA LYS A 192 -13.93 0.76 9.85
C LYS A 192 -13.98 -0.19 8.66
N CYS A 193 -12.88 -0.32 7.92
CA CYS A 193 -12.79 -1.26 6.80
C CYS A 193 -12.83 -2.73 7.26
N PHE A 194 -12.21 -3.07 8.39
CA PHE A 194 -12.29 -4.40 8.99
C PHE A 194 -13.69 -4.74 9.50
N ARG A 195 -14.41 -3.78 10.12
CA ARG A 195 -15.83 -3.91 10.49
C ARG A 195 -16.69 -4.21 9.26
N ARG A 196 -16.56 -3.41 8.20
CA ARG A 196 -17.29 -3.60 6.94
C ARG A 196 -17.04 -4.94 6.27
N ALA A 197 -15.83 -5.48 6.41
CA ALA A 197 -15.46 -6.80 5.89
C ALA A 197 -15.92 -7.96 6.79
N GLY A 198 -16.56 -7.68 7.93
CA GLY A 198 -17.14 -8.70 8.83
C GLY A 198 -16.15 -9.30 9.83
N PHE A 199 -14.96 -8.72 10.02
CA PHE A 199 -13.95 -9.24 10.97
C PHE A 199 -14.16 -8.78 12.41
N VAL A 200 -14.97 -7.76 12.62
CA VAL A 200 -15.29 -7.20 13.93
C VAL A 200 -16.80 -7.03 13.98
N LYS A 201 -17.44 -7.64 14.97
CA LYS A 201 -18.86 -7.41 15.24
C LYS A 201 -19.01 -6.03 15.87
N ASP A 202 -20.02 -5.28 15.46
CA ASP A 202 -20.43 -4.12 16.24
C ASP A 202 -20.90 -4.65 17.61
N GLN A 203 -20.34 -4.14 18.70
CA GLN A 203 -21.07 -4.20 19.96
C GLN A 203 -22.28 -3.31 19.72
N GLU A 204 -23.48 -3.88 19.80
CA GLU A 204 -24.68 -3.05 19.90
C GLU A 204 -24.40 -2.03 21.01
N ASP A 205 -24.46 -0.75 20.66
CA ASP A 205 -24.42 0.33 21.64
C ASP A 205 -25.46 -0.03 22.69
N ASP A 206 -25.02 -0.26 23.94
CA ASP A 206 -25.92 -0.35 25.08
C ASP A 206 -26.81 0.90 24.98
N VAL A 207 -28.07 0.69 24.61
CA VAL A 207 -29.10 1.72 24.64
C VAL A 207 -29.22 2.06 26.11
N GLU A 208 -28.50 3.10 26.51
CA GLU A 208 -28.67 3.76 27.78
C GLU A 208 -30.11 4.28 27.79
N LEU A 209 -31.02 3.45 28.34
CA LEU A 209 -32.39 3.80 28.65
C LEU A 209 -32.31 5.02 29.56
N ARG A 210 -32.44 6.20 28.98
CA ARG A 210 -32.75 7.41 29.72
C ARG A 210 -34.03 7.10 30.51
N PRO A 211 -34.03 7.22 31.85
CA PRO A 211 -35.30 7.28 32.55
C PRO A 211 -36.01 8.53 32.05
N ASP A 212 -37.16 8.33 31.42
CA ASP A 212 -38.07 9.41 31.10
C ASP A 212 -38.30 10.23 32.37
N SER A 213 -37.89 11.50 32.30
CA SER A 213 -38.33 12.52 33.24
C SER A 213 -39.84 12.71 33.03
N LEU A 214 -40.65 11.91 33.69
CA LEU A 214 -42.07 12.17 33.82
C LEU A 214 -42.28 13.21 34.93
N THR A 215 -42.85 14.30 34.46
CA THR A 215 -43.26 15.51 35.13
C THR A 215 -44.21 15.26 36.29
N ARG A 216 -44.14 16.19 37.26
CA ARG A 216 -45.18 16.61 38.20
C ARG A 216 -46.61 16.32 37.71
N ASP A 217 -47.40 15.75 38.60
CA ASP A 217 -48.58 16.40 39.20
C ASP A 217 -48.83 15.83 40.60
#